data_AF-A0A9P4NJV4-F1
#
_entry.id   AF-A0A9P4NJV4-F1
#
_cell.length_a   1.000
_cell.length_b   1.000
_cell.length_c   1.000
_cell.angle_alpha   90.00
_cell.angle_beta   90.00
_cell.angle_gamma   90.00
#
_symmetry.space_group_name_H-M   'P 1'
#
loop_
_entity.id
_entity.type
_entity.pdbx_description
1 polymer ?
#
loop_
_entity_poly.entity_id
_entity_poly.type
_entity_poly.pdbx_seq_one_letter_code
_entity_poly.pdbx_strand_id
1 'polypeptide(L)'
;MEREGDGEKERKSIAEYRALLDQVNTKVEEKQYSEEVLALTSRLLKKNPEYYTIWNYRRLILLNHFARDVTTTLEHDSTPLTLSKSTNDIIVGDLQFIVPLLIQYPKCYWIWNYRLWLLEEAEKQVDKGTTVRLWKDELALVGKMLDRDERNFHGWGYRRNIVSQLERLAEPEQKTMAEQEFAYTSKMMRAALQNFSALHYRLKLIPKLLDERQADGAARRKMLDEELESMQEALIDPFNQSAWFYHQYLMSTLSEDCPRDAAIVLDLSRDDRIHYYEQEVERIKEMLEDFDDCKWIYEALVQYSIEYHQLTDIKPKNDLQFWLDELQRLDPMRSGRWKDLREALKL
;
A
#
# COMPACT_ATOMS: atom_id res chain seq x y z
N MET A 1 -30.25 3.91 36.62
CA MET A 1 -30.19 5.33 36.20
C MET A 1 -29.15 5.61 35.11
N GLU A 2 -27.83 5.59 35.36
CA GLU A 2 -26.84 5.94 34.31
C GLU A 2 -26.86 4.99 33.09
N ARG A 3 -27.01 3.68 33.32
CA ARG A 3 -27.14 2.67 32.24
C ARG A 3 -28.48 2.69 31.51
N GLU A 4 -29.54 3.22 32.13
CA GLU A 4 -30.87 3.33 31.49
C GLU A 4 -30.96 4.55 30.57
N GLY A 5 -30.33 5.66 30.97
CA GLY A 5 -30.24 6.87 30.16
C GLY A 5 -29.37 6.73 28.91
N ASP A 6 -28.42 5.80 28.91
CA ASP A 6 -27.58 5.50 27.74
C ASP A 6 -28.36 4.68 26.68
N GLY A 7 -29.12 3.67 27.12
CA GLY A 7 -29.95 2.84 26.23
C GLY A 7 -31.10 3.60 25.57
N GLU A 8 -31.70 4.58 26.25
CA GLU A 8 -32.75 5.42 25.64
C GLU A 8 -32.19 6.38 24.59
N LYS A 9 -31.01 6.96 24.83
CA LYS A 9 -30.29 7.78 23.84
C LYS A 9 -29.89 6.97 22.61
N GLU A 10 -29.39 5.76 22.80
CA GLU A 10 -29.03 4.86 21.70
C GLU A 10 -30.25 4.50 20.85
N ARG A 11 -31.37 4.10 21.49
CA ARG A 11 -32.63 3.81 20.78
C ARG A 11 -33.14 4.99 19.97
N LYS A 12 -33.07 6.20 20.53
CA LYS A 12 -33.44 7.42 19.82
C LYS A 12 -32.54 7.65 18.60
N SER A 13 -31.22 7.51 18.76
CA SER A 13 -30.26 7.63 17.65
C SER A 13 -30.50 6.61 16.54
N ILE A 14 -30.83 5.36 16.89
CA ILE A 14 -31.17 4.31 15.94
C ILE A 14 -32.47 4.64 15.19
N ALA A 15 -33.50 5.10 15.91
CA ALA A 15 -34.77 5.50 15.29
C ALA A 15 -34.59 6.67 14.31
N GLU A 16 -33.81 7.68 14.68
CA GLU A 16 -33.45 8.81 13.81
C GLU A 16 -32.66 8.35 12.57
N TYR A 17 -31.72 7.41 12.75
CA TYR A 17 -30.96 6.84 11.63
C TYR A 17 -31.86 6.07 10.66
N ARG A 18 -32.76 5.23 11.18
CA ARG A 18 -33.71 4.45 10.35
C ARG A 18 -34.66 5.36 9.58
N ALA A 19 -35.25 6.35 10.24
CA ALA A 19 -36.14 7.30 9.58
C ALA A 19 -35.41 8.06 8.44
N LEU A 20 -34.16 8.47 8.66
CA LEU A 20 -33.35 9.10 7.62
C LEU A 20 -33.01 8.13 6.47
N LEU A 21 -32.71 6.87 6.79
CA LEU A 21 -32.46 5.84 5.79
C LEU A 21 -33.70 5.59 4.92
N ASP A 22 -34.86 5.41 5.54
CA ASP A 22 -36.13 5.21 4.83
C ASP A 22 -36.44 6.38 3.91
N GLN A 23 -36.25 7.62 4.39
CA GLN A 23 -36.42 8.83 3.59
C GLN A 23 -35.53 8.82 2.33
N VAL A 24 -34.24 8.44 2.47
CA VAL A 24 -33.31 8.37 1.34
C VAL A 24 -33.71 7.25 0.38
N ASN A 25 -34.04 6.06 0.89
CA ASN A 25 -34.45 4.92 0.08
C ASN A 25 -35.66 5.27 -0.79
N THR A 26 -36.73 5.81 -0.19
CA THR A 26 -37.94 6.21 -0.93
C THR A 26 -37.63 7.23 -2.01
N LYS A 27 -36.86 8.28 -1.69
CA LYS A 27 -36.50 9.31 -2.67
C LYS A 27 -35.67 8.75 -3.84
N VAL A 28 -34.75 7.82 -3.56
CA VAL A 28 -33.95 7.17 -4.61
C VAL A 28 -34.77 6.21 -5.46
N GLU A 29 -35.68 5.43 -4.85
CA GLU A 29 -36.63 4.55 -5.56
C GLU A 29 -37.53 5.34 -6.52
N GLU A 30 -37.98 6.53 -6.09
CA GLU A 30 -38.73 7.48 -6.90
C GLU A 30 -37.85 8.27 -7.91
N LYS A 31 -36.54 7.97 -7.98
CA LYS A 31 -35.55 8.64 -8.85
C LYS A 31 -35.46 10.15 -8.63
N GLN A 32 -35.71 10.62 -7.41
CA GLN A 32 -35.53 12.03 -7.03
C GLN A 32 -34.04 12.33 -6.82
N TYR A 33 -33.30 12.52 -7.91
CA TYR A 33 -31.87 12.85 -7.87
C TYR A 33 -31.65 14.37 -7.77
N SER A 34 -31.77 14.90 -6.56
CA SER A 34 -31.58 16.33 -6.28
C SER A 34 -30.45 16.59 -5.28
N GLU A 35 -30.00 17.84 -5.19
CA GLU A 35 -29.03 18.28 -4.18
C GLU A 35 -29.51 18.02 -2.74
N GLU A 36 -30.83 18.08 -2.50
CA GLU A 36 -31.43 17.73 -1.21
C GLU A 36 -31.11 16.27 -0.87
N VAL A 37 -31.31 15.35 -1.81
CA VAL A 37 -31.08 13.91 -1.58
C VAL A 37 -29.59 13.63 -1.43
N LEU A 38 -28.73 14.34 -2.18
CA LEU A 38 -27.29 14.30 -1.98
C LEU A 38 -26.91 14.75 -0.55
N ALA A 39 -27.53 15.80 -0.01
CA ALA A 39 -27.30 16.23 1.36
C ALA A 39 -27.78 15.20 2.40
N LEU A 40 -28.89 14.51 2.15
CA LEU A 40 -29.40 13.44 3.03
C LEU A 40 -28.43 12.24 3.06
N THR A 41 -27.89 11.81 1.91
CA THR A 41 -26.86 10.76 1.88
C THR A 41 -25.58 11.20 2.63
N SER A 42 -25.20 12.49 2.57
CA SER A 42 -24.07 13.01 3.35
C SER A 42 -24.28 12.82 4.86
N ARG A 43 -25.53 13.06 5.34
CA ARG A 43 -25.89 12.87 6.75
C ARG A 43 -25.82 11.41 7.17
N LEU A 44 -26.23 10.47 6.32
CA LEU A 44 -26.12 9.04 6.58
C LEU A 44 -24.66 8.60 6.67
N LEU A 45 -23.81 9.01 5.73
CA LEU A 45 -22.40 8.62 5.71
C LEU A 45 -21.59 9.21 6.87
N LYS A 46 -21.94 10.40 7.35
CA LYS A 46 -21.39 10.97 8.59
C LYS A 46 -21.69 10.10 9.82
N LYS A 47 -22.80 9.36 9.81
CA LYS A 47 -23.18 8.43 10.90
C LYS A 47 -22.63 7.02 10.69
N ASN A 48 -22.62 6.53 9.44
CA ASN A 48 -22.15 5.19 9.10
C ASN A 48 -21.56 5.16 7.68
N PRO A 49 -20.24 5.37 7.52
CA PRO A 49 -19.58 5.31 6.22
C PRO A 49 -19.38 3.88 5.71
N GLU A 50 -19.59 2.84 6.52
CA GLU A 50 -19.48 1.44 6.05
C GLU A 50 -20.70 0.98 5.24
N TYR A 51 -21.79 1.77 5.24
CA TYR A 51 -22.98 1.40 4.50
C TYR A 51 -22.87 1.70 3.01
N TYR A 52 -22.37 0.72 2.27
CA TYR A 52 -22.07 0.80 0.85
C TYR A 52 -23.22 1.23 -0.07
N THR A 53 -24.46 0.88 0.26
CA THR A 53 -25.64 1.27 -0.53
C THR A 53 -25.77 2.79 -0.64
N ILE A 54 -25.44 3.53 0.44
CA ILE A 54 -25.54 4.99 0.43
C ILE A 54 -24.47 5.63 -0.46
N TRP A 55 -23.27 5.04 -0.53
CA TRP A 55 -22.26 5.46 -1.51
C TRP A 55 -22.75 5.24 -2.95
N ASN A 56 -23.41 4.12 -3.23
CA ASN A 56 -23.99 3.85 -4.55
C ASN A 56 -25.11 4.84 -4.89
N TYR A 57 -25.96 5.19 -3.92
CA TYR A 57 -26.98 6.23 -4.12
C TYR A 57 -26.36 7.60 -4.41
N ARG A 58 -25.28 7.97 -3.70
CA ARG A 58 -24.52 9.19 -4.06
C ARG A 58 -24.02 9.15 -5.50
N ARG A 59 -23.46 8.02 -5.95
CA ARG A 59 -23.00 7.87 -7.34
C ARG A 59 -24.13 8.12 -8.33
N LEU A 60 -25.29 7.49 -8.11
CA LEU A 60 -26.46 7.66 -8.98
C LEU A 60 -26.92 9.12 -9.06
N ILE A 61 -26.97 9.81 -7.91
CA ILE A 61 -27.36 11.22 -7.86
C ILE A 61 -26.37 12.08 -8.63
N LEU A 62 -25.06 11.93 -8.37
CA LEU A 62 -24.02 12.71 -9.06
C LEU A 62 -23.96 12.44 -10.56
N LEU A 63 -24.08 11.18 -11.00
CA LEU A 63 -24.15 10.85 -12.43
C LEU A 63 -25.34 11.51 -13.12
N ASN A 64 -26.48 11.62 -12.44
CA ASN A 64 -27.63 12.35 -12.98
C ASN A 64 -27.34 13.84 -13.14
N HIS A 65 -26.67 14.46 -12.15
CA HIS A 65 -26.23 15.85 -12.25
C HIS A 65 -25.26 16.05 -13.44
N PHE A 66 -24.22 15.21 -13.55
CA PHE A 66 -23.24 15.31 -14.62
C PHE A 66 -23.87 15.16 -16.02
N ALA A 67 -24.85 14.27 -16.17
CA ALA A 67 -25.55 14.09 -17.44
C ALA A 67 -26.36 15.33 -17.88
N ARG A 68 -26.94 16.08 -16.92
CA ARG A 68 -27.78 17.26 -17.21
C ARG A 68 -26.97 18.47 -17.65
N ASP A 69 -25.78 18.65 -17.10
CA ASP A 69 -24.86 19.75 -17.47
C ASP A 69 -24.35 19.61 -18.91
N VAL A 70 -24.13 18.37 -19.38
CA VAL A 70 -23.78 18.09 -20.79
C VAL A 70 -24.93 18.45 -21.72
N THR A 71 -26.18 18.16 -21.37
CA THR A 71 -27.33 18.50 -22.21
C THR A 71 -27.56 20.02 -22.31
N THR A 72 -27.39 20.74 -21.20
CA THR A 72 -27.58 22.20 -21.18
C THR A 72 -26.48 22.96 -21.93
N THR A 73 -25.24 22.46 -21.92
CA THR A 73 -24.13 23.07 -22.68
C THR A 73 -24.23 22.86 -24.19
N LEU A 74 -24.92 21.80 -24.65
CA LEU A 74 -25.15 21.54 -26.08
C LEU A 74 -26.34 22.32 -26.68
N GLU A 75 -27.28 22.76 -25.84
CA GLU A 75 -28.56 23.35 -26.29
C GLU A 75 -28.65 24.88 -26.18
N HIS A 76 -27.71 25.57 -25.53
CA HIS A 76 -27.78 27.04 -25.42
C HIS A 76 -26.42 27.75 -25.37
N ASP A 77 -26.06 28.37 -26.49
CA ASP A 77 -25.24 29.57 -26.50
C ASP A 77 -26.16 30.74 -26.08
N SER A 78 -25.73 31.62 -25.16
CA SER A 78 -26.46 32.81 -24.68
C SER A 78 -27.66 32.58 -23.73
N THR A 79 -27.41 32.49 -22.42
CA THR A 79 -28.04 33.34 -21.37
C THR A 79 -27.52 32.96 -19.97
N PRO A 80 -27.07 33.91 -19.13
CA PRO A 80 -26.61 33.61 -17.77
C PRO A 80 -27.82 33.55 -16.82
N LEU A 81 -28.33 32.36 -16.53
CA LEU A 81 -29.33 32.16 -15.48
C LEU A 81 -28.89 31.09 -14.48
N THR A 82 -28.87 31.52 -13.20
CA THR A 82 -28.61 30.80 -11.95
C THR A 82 -27.17 30.31 -11.73
N LEU A 83 -26.63 30.56 -10.52
CA LEU A 83 -25.34 30.05 -10.03
C LEU A 83 -25.38 28.51 -9.90
N SER A 84 -25.53 27.80 -11.01
CA SER A 84 -25.29 26.36 -11.06
C SER A 84 -23.81 26.15 -10.74
N LYS A 85 -23.52 25.32 -9.73
CA LYS A 85 -22.15 24.89 -9.46
C LYS A 85 -21.63 24.17 -10.70
N SER A 86 -20.44 24.51 -11.16
CA SER A 86 -19.83 23.76 -12.26
C SER A 86 -19.62 22.30 -11.84
N THR A 87 -19.57 21.37 -12.79
CA THR A 87 -19.24 19.96 -12.52
C THR A 87 -17.96 19.82 -11.70
N ASN A 88 -16.96 20.68 -11.97
CA ASN A 88 -15.74 20.75 -11.19
C ASN A 88 -16.00 21.11 -9.72
N ASP A 89 -16.86 22.10 -9.44
CA ASP A 89 -17.19 22.50 -8.06
C ASP A 89 -17.92 21.39 -7.30
N ILE A 90 -18.74 20.60 -8.00
CA ILE A 90 -19.43 19.44 -7.41
C ILE A 90 -18.41 18.37 -7.04
N ILE A 91 -17.51 18.00 -7.95
CA ILE A 91 -16.46 16.98 -7.72
C ILE A 91 -15.54 17.42 -6.59
N VAL A 92 -15.02 18.64 -6.63
CA VAL A 92 -14.14 19.19 -5.59
C VAL A 92 -14.87 19.24 -4.25
N GLY A 93 -16.13 19.70 -4.23
CA GLY A 93 -16.95 19.73 -3.03
C GLY A 93 -17.18 18.35 -2.43
N ASP A 94 -17.37 17.32 -3.25
CA ASP A 94 -17.58 15.95 -2.77
C ASP A 94 -16.27 15.32 -2.26
N LEU A 95 -15.15 15.53 -2.96
CA LEU A 95 -13.82 15.16 -2.47
C LEU A 95 -13.52 15.79 -1.10
N GLN A 96 -13.86 17.06 -0.91
CA GLN A 96 -13.70 17.77 0.37
C GLN A 96 -14.63 17.24 1.46
N PHE A 97 -15.89 16.91 1.13
CA PHE A 97 -16.83 16.30 2.06
C PHE A 97 -16.30 14.98 2.66
N ILE A 98 -15.59 14.19 1.85
CA ILE A 98 -15.07 12.89 2.25
C ILE A 98 -13.85 13.01 3.19
N VAL A 99 -13.07 14.10 3.12
CA VAL A 99 -11.85 14.27 3.94
C VAL A 99 -12.08 14.00 5.44
N PRO A 100 -13.05 14.62 6.13
CA PRO A 100 -13.29 14.33 7.55
C PRO A 100 -13.70 12.87 7.80
N LEU A 101 -14.43 12.23 6.86
CA LEU A 101 -14.78 10.81 6.97
C LEU A 101 -13.53 9.94 6.85
N LEU A 102 -12.64 10.24 5.90
CA LEU A 102 -11.40 9.51 5.70
C LEU A 102 -10.48 9.61 6.92
N ILE A 103 -10.41 10.79 7.55
CA ILE A 103 -9.63 11.00 8.78
C ILE A 103 -10.18 10.17 9.94
N GLN A 104 -11.51 10.08 10.07
CA GLN A 104 -12.17 9.38 11.16
C GLN A 104 -12.22 7.85 10.94
N TYR A 105 -12.38 7.41 9.69
CA TYR A 105 -12.54 6.01 9.29
C TYR A 105 -11.53 5.63 8.20
N PRO A 106 -10.21 5.70 8.48
CA PRO A 106 -9.15 5.53 7.48
C PRO A 106 -9.04 4.11 6.92
N LYS A 107 -9.79 3.15 7.47
CA LYS A 107 -9.85 1.74 7.04
C LYS A 107 -11.19 1.38 6.37
N CYS A 108 -12.10 2.34 6.18
CA CYS A 108 -13.34 2.10 5.47
C CYS A 108 -13.05 1.99 3.97
N TYR A 109 -13.26 0.79 3.41
CA TYR A 109 -13.01 0.51 1.99
C TYR A 109 -13.79 1.44 1.06
N TRP A 110 -15.06 1.73 1.39
CA TRP A 110 -15.97 2.50 0.55
C TRP A 110 -15.56 3.96 0.39
N ILE A 111 -14.89 4.54 1.39
CA ILE A 111 -14.32 5.88 1.29
C ILE A 111 -13.26 5.92 0.19
N TRP A 112 -12.26 5.02 0.25
CA TRP A 112 -11.18 4.97 -0.74
C TRP A 112 -11.71 4.66 -2.14
N ASN A 113 -12.62 3.68 -2.24
CA ASN A 113 -13.24 3.28 -3.49
C ASN A 113 -14.07 4.40 -4.12
N TYR A 114 -14.82 5.15 -3.32
CA TYR A 114 -15.64 6.27 -3.81
C TYR A 114 -14.78 7.46 -4.24
N ARG A 115 -13.67 7.75 -3.54
CA ARG A 115 -12.70 8.78 -3.97
C ARG A 115 -12.09 8.47 -5.33
N LEU A 116 -11.66 7.22 -5.56
CA LEU A 116 -11.14 6.81 -6.89
C LEU A 116 -12.19 7.01 -7.98
N TRP A 117 -13.43 6.56 -7.73
CA TRP A 117 -14.53 6.74 -8.67
C TRP A 117 -14.79 8.22 -9.00
N LEU A 118 -14.75 9.13 -8.02
CA LEU A 118 -14.91 10.57 -8.28
C LEU A 118 -13.81 11.13 -9.18
N LEU A 119 -12.56 10.68 -9.03
CA LEU A 119 -11.44 11.11 -9.87
C LEU A 119 -11.56 10.56 -11.29
N GLU A 120 -12.01 9.32 -11.43
CA GLU A 120 -12.33 8.71 -12.74
C GLU A 120 -13.49 9.44 -13.44
N GLU A 121 -14.48 9.92 -12.70
CA GLU A 121 -15.51 10.80 -13.27
C GLU A 121 -14.93 12.17 -13.62
N ALA A 122 -14.03 12.74 -12.81
CA ALA A 122 -13.39 14.01 -13.15
C ALA A 122 -12.68 13.96 -14.51
N GLU A 123 -11.97 12.87 -14.82
CA GLU A 123 -11.33 12.68 -16.12
C GLU A 123 -12.29 12.78 -17.31
N LYS A 124 -13.56 12.42 -17.13
CA LYS A 124 -14.59 12.47 -18.18
C LYS A 124 -15.24 13.84 -18.28
N GLN A 125 -15.22 14.62 -17.20
CA GLN A 125 -16.07 15.79 -17.01
C GLN A 125 -15.30 17.13 -17.04
N VAL A 126 -14.00 17.12 -16.76
CA VAL A 126 -13.19 18.35 -16.67
C VAL A 126 -11.93 18.27 -17.54
N ASP A 127 -11.29 19.41 -17.79
CA ASP A 127 -10.09 19.48 -18.62
C ASP A 127 -8.90 18.69 -18.02
N LYS A 128 -7.96 18.31 -18.88
CA LYS A 128 -6.76 17.54 -18.48
C LYS A 128 -5.95 18.23 -17.39
N GLY A 129 -5.83 19.56 -17.42
CA GLY A 129 -5.08 20.31 -16.42
C GLY A 129 -5.71 20.23 -15.04
N THR A 130 -7.03 20.43 -14.96
CA THR A 130 -7.80 20.27 -13.72
C THR A 130 -7.75 18.83 -13.20
N THR A 131 -7.93 17.85 -14.09
CA THR A 131 -7.81 16.42 -13.76
C THR A 131 -6.46 16.08 -13.11
N VAL A 132 -5.35 16.49 -13.73
CA VAL A 132 -4.00 16.23 -13.21
C VAL A 132 -3.80 16.90 -11.85
N ARG A 133 -4.35 18.11 -11.65
CA ARG A 133 -4.31 18.79 -10.35
C ARG A 133 -5.03 17.98 -9.27
N LEU A 134 -6.23 17.46 -9.55
CA LEU A 134 -6.99 16.65 -8.59
C LEU A 134 -6.20 15.40 -8.17
N TRP A 135 -5.63 14.66 -9.12
CA TRP A 135 -4.80 13.50 -8.80
C TRP A 135 -3.56 13.86 -7.96
N LYS A 136 -2.92 15.02 -8.21
CA LYS A 136 -1.79 15.51 -7.39
C LYS A 136 -2.21 15.89 -5.98
N ASP A 137 -3.39 16.51 -5.82
CA ASP A 137 -3.94 16.84 -4.51
C ASP A 137 -4.22 15.56 -3.70
N GLU A 138 -4.70 14.50 -4.36
CA GLU A 138 -4.91 13.19 -3.73
C GLU A 138 -3.60 12.51 -3.35
N LEU A 139 -2.54 12.65 -4.15
CA LEU A 139 -1.20 12.17 -3.77
C LEU A 139 -0.68 12.88 -2.51
N ALA A 140 -0.94 14.18 -2.37
CA ALA A 140 -0.59 14.94 -1.18
C ALA A 140 -1.44 14.51 0.04
N LEU A 141 -2.75 14.29 -0.17
CA LEU A 141 -3.65 13.80 0.88
C LEU A 141 -3.23 12.44 1.40
N VAL A 142 -2.99 11.46 0.53
CA VAL A 142 -2.60 10.12 0.95
C VAL A 142 -1.23 10.13 1.65
N GLY A 143 -0.32 11.01 1.24
CA GLY A 143 0.93 11.25 1.96
C GLY A 143 0.69 11.65 3.42
N LYS A 144 -0.22 12.60 3.67
CA LYS A 144 -0.61 13.00 5.04
C LYS A 144 -1.31 11.88 5.82
N MET A 145 -2.12 11.06 5.13
CA MET A 145 -2.77 9.91 5.76
C MET A 145 -1.76 8.84 6.19
N LEU A 146 -0.73 8.60 5.38
CA LEU A 146 0.37 7.68 5.69
C LEU A 146 1.32 8.25 6.74
N ASP A 147 1.51 9.57 6.82
CA ASP A 147 2.24 10.18 7.94
C ASP A 147 1.50 9.97 9.29
N ARG A 148 0.17 9.74 9.27
CA ARG A 148 -0.64 9.45 10.48
C ARG A 148 -0.73 7.96 10.81
N ASP A 149 -0.86 7.10 9.80
CA ASP A 149 -0.85 5.64 9.93
C ASP A 149 -0.01 5.06 8.80
N GLU A 150 1.27 4.90 9.08
CA GLU A 150 2.30 4.51 8.11
C GLU A 150 2.12 3.08 7.58
N ARG A 151 1.29 2.27 8.25
CA ARG A 151 0.97 0.88 7.88
C ARG A 151 -0.44 0.75 7.30
N ASN A 152 -1.12 1.86 6.98
CA ASN A 152 -2.44 1.81 6.39
C ASN A 152 -2.39 1.18 4.99
N PHE A 153 -2.84 -0.08 4.90
CA PHE A 153 -2.85 -0.84 3.65
C PHE A 153 -3.66 -0.16 2.54
N HIS A 154 -4.80 0.43 2.88
CA HIS A 154 -5.63 1.16 1.90
C HIS A 154 -4.91 2.40 1.40
N GLY A 155 -4.23 3.15 2.29
CA GLY A 155 -3.44 4.32 1.93
C GLY A 155 -2.30 3.96 0.96
N TRP A 156 -1.56 2.89 1.22
CA TRP A 156 -0.52 2.44 0.30
C TRP A 156 -1.07 1.95 -1.05
N GLY A 157 -2.19 1.22 -1.04
CA GLY A 157 -2.87 0.80 -2.27
C GLY A 157 -3.38 1.99 -3.09
N TYR A 158 -4.00 2.97 -2.42
CA TYR A 158 -4.50 4.20 -3.02
C TYR A 158 -3.37 5.04 -3.60
N ARG A 159 -2.26 5.21 -2.87
CA ARG A 159 -1.05 5.91 -3.35
C ARG A 159 -0.52 5.29 -4.64
N ARG A 160 -0.34 3.97 -4.70
CA ARG A 160 0.14 3.27 -5.91
C ARG A 160 -0.81 3.47 -7.09
N ASN A 161 -2.12 3.45 -6.84
CA ASN A 161 -3.11 3.72 -7.88
C ASN A 161 -2.99 5.16 -8.40
N ILE A 162 -2.96 6.17 -7.52
CA ILE A 162 -2.78 7.58 -7.91
C ILE A 162 -1.51 7.78 -8.75
N VAL A 163 -0.38 7.22 -8.30
CA VAL A 163 0.89 7.30 -9.04
C VAL A 163 0.73 6.73 -10.44
N SER A 164 0.10 5.55 -10.57
CA SER A 164 -0.17 4.95 -11.88
C SER A 164 -1.07 5.82 -12.76
N GLN A 165 -2.07 6.50 -12.20
CA GLN A 165 -2.92 7.42 -12.97
C GLN A 165 -2.17 8.67 -13.39
N LEU A 166 -1.34 9.24 -12.51
CA LEU A 166 -0.49 10.39 -12.84
C LEU A 166 0.52 10.05 -13.94
N GLU A 167 1.18 8.89 -13.88
CA GLU A 167 2.07 8.41 -14.94
C GLU A 167 1.32 8.23 -16.28
N ARG A 168 0.09 7.69 -16.26
CA ARG A 168 -0.74 7.55 -17.46
C ARG A 168 -1.13 8.90 -18.08
N LEU A 169 -1.39 9.90 -17.25
CA LEU A 169 -1.82 11.23 -17.68
C LEU A 169 -0.66 12.17 -18.04
N ALA A 170 0.57 11.81 -17.67
CA ALA A 170 1.76 12.60 -17.90
C ALA A 170 2.09 12.75 -19.40
N GLU A 171 2.82 13.81 -19.73
CA GLU A 171 3.35 14.00 -21.08
C GLU A 171 4.51 13.02 -21.35
N PRO A 172 4.81 12.69 -22.62
CA PRO A 172 5.82 11.70 -23.01
C PRO A 172 7.23 11.95 -22.46
N GLU A 173 7.56 13.17 -22.06
CA GLU A 173 8.85 13.56 -21.49
C GLU A 173 8.93 13.36 -19.96
N GLN A 174 7.81 13.15 -19.27
CA GLN A 174 7.70 12.94 -17.81
C GLN A 174 7.08 11.59 -17.48
N LYS A 175 7.66 10.51 -18.03
CA LYS A 175 6.99 9.20 -18.06
C LYS A 175 6.72 8.56 -16.70
N THR A 176 7.54 8.85 -15.69
CA THR A 176 7.59 7.98 -14.50
C THR A 176 7.79 8.80 -13.22
N MET A 177 7.28 8.25 -12.12
CA MET A 177 7.46 8.79 -10.77
C MET A 177 8.39 7.91 -9.93
N ALA A 178 9.14 6.99 -10.55
CA ALA A 178 9.96 6.00 -9.84
C ALA A 178 10.95 6.65 -8.87
N GLU A 179 11.64 7.70 -9.29
CA GLU A 179 12.56 8.48 -8.43
C GLU A 179 11.84 9.13 -7.24
N GLN A 180 10.66 9.70 -7.47
CA GLN A 180 9.89 10.41 -6.45
C GLN A 180 9.34 9.42 -5.42
N GLU A 181 8.84 8.28 -5.88
CA GLU A 181 8.33 7.22 -5.00
C GLU A 181 9.46 6.50 -4.27
N PHE A 182 10.61 6.29 -4.90
CA PHE A 182 11.79 5.76 -4.23
C PHE A 182 12.25 6.71 -3.11
N ALA A 183 12.34 8.01 -3.38
CA ALA A 183 12.64 9.02 -2.36
C ALA A 183 11.58 9.06 -1.24
N TYR A 184 10.30 8.89 -1.57
CA TYR A 184 9.23 8.78 -0.58
C TYR A 184 9.43 7.55 0.31
N THR A 185 9.75 6.37 -0.24
CA THR A 185 10.05 5.19 0.58
C THR A 185 11.28 5.39 1.46
N SER A 186 12.33 6.06 0.97
CA SER A 186 13.49 6.43 1.78
C SER A 186 13.12 7.36 2.95
N LYS A 187 12.17 8.29 2.76
CA LYS A 187 11.64 9.14 3.85
C LYS A 187 10.91 8.27 4.89
N MET A 188 10.04 7.38 4.44
CA MET A 188 9.21 6.54 5.32
C MET A 188 10.05 5.53 6.11
N MET A 189 11.04 4.90 5.48
CA MET A 189 11.96 3.97 6.16
C MET A 189 12.80 4.66 7.24
N ARG A 190 13.33 5.86 6.97
CA ARG A 190 14.08 6.63 7.98
C ARG A 190 13.22 7.05 9.17
N ALA A 191 11.91 7.23 8.97
CA ALA A 191 10.98 7.53 10.07
C ALA A 191 10.66 6.27 10.91
N ALA A 192 10.52 5.11 10.26
CA ALA A 192 10.22 3.85 10.91
C ALA A 192 10.76 2.65 10.11
N LEU A 193 11.87 2.07 10.57
CA LEU A 193 12.50 0.89 9.95
C LEU A 193 11.61 -0.37 10.00
N GLN A 194 10.59 -0.38 10.86
CA GLN A 194 9.58 -1.44 10.96
C GLN A 194 8.41 -1.26 9.98
N ASN A 195 8.43 -0.22 9.13
CA ASN A 195 7.36 0.01 8.15
C ASN A 195 7.51 -0.94 6.95
N PHE A 196 6.99 -2.16 7.12
CA PHE A 196 6.98 -3.18 6.08
C PHE A 196 6.33 -2.73 4.77
N SER A 197 5.34 -1.82 4.82
CA SER A 197 4.68 -1.34 3.60
C SER A 197 5.61 -0.45 2.76
N ALA A 198 6.41 0.41 3.41
CA ALA A 198 7.43 1.22 2.74
C ALA A 198 8.56 0.34 2.18
N LEU A 199 9.06 -0.60 2.98
CA LEU A 199 10.06 -1.59 2.58
C LEU A 199 9.60 -2.38 1.36
N HIS A 200 8.43 -3.01 1.44
CA HIS A 200 7.87 -3.77 0.31
C HIS A 200 7.72 -2.92 -0.96
N TYR A 201 7.24 -1.68 -0.83
CA TYR A 201 7.06 -0.83 -1.99
C TYR A 201 8.40 -0.39 -2.61
N ARG A 202 9.40 -0.06 -1.78
CA ARG A 202 10.76 0.28 -2.22
C ARG A 202 11.35 -0.82 -3.09
N LEU A 203 11.24 -2.04 -2.61
CA LEU A 203 11.79 -3.21 -3.28
C LEU A 203 11.18 -3.44 -4.67
N LYS A 204 9.88 -3.19 -4.81
CA LYS A 204 9.19 -3.24 -6.10
C LYS A 204 9.55 -2.08 -7.02
N LEU A 205 10.05 -0.96 -6.49
CA LEU A 205 10.49 0.20 -7.27
C LEU A 205 11.92 0.04 -7.80
N ILE A 206 12.81 -0.63 -7.05
CA ILE A 206 14.24 -0.71 -7.39
C ILE A 206 14.50 -1.22 -8.83
N PRO A 207 13.91 -2.34 -9.31
CA PRO A 207 14.16 -2.81 -10.67
C PRO A 207 13.73 -1.79 -11.73
N LYS A 208 12.52 -1.22 -11.60
CA LYS A 208 12.00 -0.17 -12.49
C LYS A 208 12.92 1.06 -12.49
N LEU A 209 13.35 1.51 -11.32
CA LEU A 209 14.25 2.64 -11.15
C LEU A 209 15.59 2.42 -11.86
N LEU A 210 16.19 1.24 -11.69
CA LEU A 210 17.46 0.88 -12.33
C LEU A 210 17.33 0.76 -13.85
N ASP A 211 16.21 0.24 -14.34
CA ASP A 211 15.92 0.17 -15.77
C ASP A 211 15.80 1.57 -16.39
N GLU A 212 15.07 2.47 -15.74
CA GLU A 212 14.89 3.86 -16.19
C GLU A 212 16.19 4.66 -16.16
N ARG A 213 17.06 4.39 -15.17
CA ARG A 213 18.41 4.95 -15.09
C ARG A 213 19.38 4.37 -16.11
N GLN A 214 18.98 3.34 -16.87
CA GLN A 214 19.86 2.55 -17.72
C GLN A 214 21.10 2.05 -16.96
N ALA A 215 20.90 1.62 -15.70
CA ALA A 215 21.96 1.22 -14.80
C ALA A 215 22.68 -0.03 -15.32
N ASP A 216 24.01 0.07 -15.38
CA ASP A 216 24.91 -1.05 -15.70
C ASP A 216 25.06 -2.01 -14.51
N GLY A 217 25.79 -3.11 -14.72
CA GLY A 217 26.01 -4.13 -13.68
C GLY A 217 26.66 -3.56 -12.42
N ALA A 218 27.59 -2.62 -12.55
CA ALA A 218 28.26 -1.99 -11.42
C ALA A 218 27.30 -1.13 -10.58
N ALA A 219 26.48 -0.29 -11.22
CA ALA A 219 25.48 0.52 -10.53
C ALA A 219 24.39 -0.33 -9.86
N ARG A 220 24.01 -1.46 -10.47
CA ARG A 220 23.04 -2.40 -9.90
C ARG A 220 23.57 -3.13 -8.68
N ARG A 221 24.83 -3.60 -8.73
CA ARG A 221 25.50 -4.22 -7.57
C ARG A 221 25.62 -3.22 -6.43
N LYS A 222 26.06 -1.99 -6.73
CA LYS A 222 26.10 -0.91 -5.75
C LYS A 222 24.74 -0.68 -5.07
N MET A 223 23.63 -0.69 -5.81
CA MET A 223 22.28 -0.58 -5.24
C MET A 223 21.96 -1.75 -4.30
N LEU A 224 22.26 -2.99 -4.71
CA LEU A 224 22.04 -4.17 -3.86
C LEU A 224 22.89 -4.09 -2.58
N ASP A 225 24.17 -3.72 -2.70
CA ASP A 225 25.11 -3.60 -1.60
C ASP A 225 24.62 -2.55 -0.59
N GLU A 226 24.22 -1.36 -1.05
CA GLU A 226 23.67 -0.28 -0.20
C GLU A 226 22.39 -0.72 0.53
N GLU A 227 21.53 -1.52 -0.11
CA GLU A 227 20.31 -2.03 0.51
C GLU A 227 20.59 -3.14 1.55
N LEU A 228 21.57 -4.01 1.31
CA LEU A 228 22.03 -5.01 2.28
C LEU A 228 22.70 -4.36 3.50
N GLU A 229 23.57 -3.37 3.28
CA GLU A 229 24.21 -2.58 4.35
C GLU A 229 23.17 -1.86 5.22
N SER A 230 22.18 -1.23 4.59
CA SER A 230 21.05 -0.61 5.29
C SER A 230 20.27 -1.61 6.17
N MET A 231 20.13 -2.87 5.71
CA MET A 231 19.50 -3.91 6.53
C MET A 231 20.37 -4.37 7.69
N GLN A 232 21.69 -4.40 7.55
CA GLN A 232 22.58 -4.68 8.69
C GLN A 232 22.42 -3.62 9.79
N GLU A 233 22.32 -2.35 9.43
CA GLU A 233 22.03 -1.28 10.40
C GLU A 233 20.67 -1.50 11.08
N ALA A 234 19.65 -1.91 10.32
CA ALA A 234 18.32 -2.18 10.86
C ALA A 234 18.26 -3.44 11.75
N LEU A 235 19.14 -4.41 11.48
CA LEU A 235 19.25 -5.69 12.20
C LEU A 235 20.10 -5.61 13.48
N ILE A 236 20.61 -4.42 13.84
CA ILE A 236 21.11 -4.14 15.21
C ILE A 236 20.03 -4.50 16.26
N ASP A 237 18.75 -4.34 15.91
CA ASP A 237 17.65 -4.99 16.61
C ASP A 237 17.25 -6.28 15.87
N PRO A 238 17.77 -7.46 16.28
CA PRO A 238 17.46 -8.72 15.61
C PRO A 238 16.01 -9.16 15.81
N PHE A 239 15.23 -8.52 16.68
CA PHE A 239 13.81 -8.83 16.85
C PHE A 239 12.92 -8.09 15.84
N ASN A 240 13.48 -7.18 15.04
CA ASN A 240 12.77 -6.47 13.98
C ASN A 240 12.45 -7.40 12.80
N GLN A 241 11.27 -8.03 12.86
CA GLN A 241 10.77 -8.92 11.80
C GLN A 241 10.74 -8.26 10.41
N SER A 242 10.45 -6.95 10.33
CA SER A 242 10.33 -6.29 9.01
C SER A 242 11.68 -6.17 8.31
N ALA A 243 12.76 -5.93 9.07
CA ALA A 243 14.12 -5.92 8.54
C ALA A 243 14.51 -7.31 8.01
N TRP A 244 14.22 -8.38 8.75
CA TRP A 244 14.45 -9.75 8.28
C TRP A 244 13.70 -10.08 7.00
N PHE A 245 12.41 -9.72 6.90
CA PHE A 245 11.64 -9.99 5.68
C PHE A 245 12.14 -9.19 4.47
N TYR A 246 12.62 -7.97 4.67
CA TYR A 246 13.24 -7.21 3.59
C TYR A 246 14.59 -7.82 3.18
N HIS A 247 15.44 -8.15 4.16
CA HIS A 247 16.72 -8.84 3.93
C HIS A 247 16.52 -10.18 3.19
N GLN A 248 15.59 -11.02 3.64
CA GLN A 248 15.22 -12.27 2.96
C GLN A 248 14.79 -12.06 1.52
N TYR A 249 14.04 -10.99 1.23
CA TYR A 249 13.68 -10.70 -0.14
C TYR A 249 14.90 -10.24 -0.96
N LEU A 250 15.75 -9.35 -0.43
CA LEU A 250 17.01 -8.96 -1.10
C LEU A 250 17.83 -10.20 -1.49
N MET A 251 18.03 -11.12 -0.54
CA MET A 251 18.73 -12.39 -0.78
C MET A 251 18.02 -13.25 -1.84
N SER A 252 16.68 -13.30 -1.84
CA SER A 252 15.94 -14.03 -2.87
C SER A 252 16.17 -13.52 -4.30
N THR A 253 16.59 -12.24 -4.46
CA THR A 253 16.91 -11.68 -5.78
C THR A 253 18.22 -12.23 -6.37
N LEU A 254 19.03 -12.92 -5.57
CA LEU A 254 20.26 -13.59 -6.01
C LEU A 254 19.98 -14.89 -6.77
N SER A 255 18.80 -15.49 -6.59
CA SER A 255 18.44 -16.77 -7.22
C SER A 255 18.53 -16.68 -8.75
N GLU A 256 19.01 -17.75 -9.40
CA GLU A 256 18.99 -17.88 -10.86
C GLU A 256 17.56 -17.88 -11.42
N ASP A 257 16.58 -18.33 -10.62
CA ASP A 257 15.16 -18.35 -10.98
C ASP A 257 14.44 -17.02 -10.67
N CYS A 258 15.15 -15.98 -10.22
CA CYS A 258 14.55 -14.69 -9.91
C CYS A 258 13.94 -14.05 -11.17
N PRO A 259 12.64 -13.71 -11.18
CA PRO A 259 12.03 -13.00 -12.29
C PRO A 259 12.70 -11.65 -12.57
N ARG A 260 12.78 -11.27 -13.85
CA ARG A 260 13.48 -10.05 -14.28
C ARG A 260 12.91 -8.75 -13.70
N ASP A 261 11.61 -8.72 -13.44
CA ASP A 261 10.90 -7.59 -12.83
C ASP A 261 11.12 -7.48 -11.31
N ALA A 262 11.70 -8.52 -10.70
CA ALA A 262 12.14 -8.54 -9.30
C ALA A 262 13.66 -8.45 -9.14
N ALA A 263 14.43 -8.81 -10.17
CA ALA A 263 15.90 -8.83 -10.13
C ALA A 263 16.51 -7.41 -10.03
N ILE A 264 17.39 -7.22 -9.04
CA ILE A 264 18.14 -5.97 -8.85
C ILE A 264 19.38 -5.98 -9.75
N VAL A 265 20.20 -7.03 -9.63
CA VAL A 265 21.39 -7.28 -10.45
C VAL A 265 21.06 -8.32 -11.51
N LEU A 266 21.49 -8.10 -12.75
CA LEU A 266 21.07 -8.90 -13.91
C LEU A 266 22.14 -9.86 -14.41
N ASP A 267 23.38 -9.64 -14.00
CA ASP A 267 24.59 -10.28 -14.52
C ASP A 267 25.40 -10.94 -13.39
N LEU A 268 24.72 -11.40 -12.33
CA LEU A 268 25.36 -12.20 -11.30
C LEU A 268 25.90 -13.50 -11.91
N SER A 269 27.18 -13.78 -11.69
CA SER A 269 27.79 -15.09 -11.92
C SER A 269 27.52 -16.03 -10.74
N ARG A 270 27.87 -17.31 -10.88
CA ARG A 270 27.82 -18.26 -9.77
C ARG A 270 28.73 -17.82 -8.61
N ASP A 271 29.93 -17.34 -8.92
CA ASP A 271 30.91 -16.90 -7.91
C ASP A 271 30.43 -15.64 -7.19
N ASP A 272 29.75 -14.72 -7.89
CA ASP A 272 29.12 -13.55 -7.24
C ASP A 272 28.05 -13.97 -6.23
N ARG A 273 27.18 -14.92 -6.59
CA ARG A 273 26.13 -15.42 -5.69
C ARG A 273 26.75 -16.06 -4.45
N ILE A 274 27.76 -16.91 -4.65
CA ILE A 274 28.51 -17.56 -3.56
C ILE A 274 29.08 -16.48 -2.64
N HIS A 275 29.70 -15.44 -3.18
CA HIS A 275 30.26 -14.34 -2.40
C HIS A 275 29.22 -13.62 -1.53
N TYR A 276 28.05 -13.28 -2.09
CA TYR A 276 26.96 -12.66 -1.32
C TYR A 276 26.45 -13.56 -0.20
N TYR A 277 26.26 -14.87 -0.46
CA TYR A 277 25.82 -15.80 0.59
C TYR A 277 26.89 -15.96 1.68
N GLU A 278 28.17 -16.08 1.34
CA GLU A 278 29.25 -16.17 2.33
C GLU A 278 29.30 -14.93 3.21
N GLN A 279 29.22 -13.75 2.60
CA GLN A 279 29.22 -12.48 3.31
C GLN A 279 28.04 -12.36 4.29
N GLU A 280 26.81 -12.58 3.83
CA GLU A 280 25.64 -12.44 4.69
C GLU A 280 25.54 -13.55 5.75
N VAL A 281 25.92 -14.79 5.43
CA VAL A 281 25.94 -15.88 6.41
C VAL A 281 26.93 -15.60 7.54
N GLU A 282 28.14 -15.11 7.23
CA GLU A 282 29.11 -14.76 8.26
C GLU A 282 28.62 -13.59 9.13
N ARG A 283 28.08 -12.53 8.52
CA ARG A 283 27.45 -11.41 9.25
C ARG A 283 26.35 -11.87 10.20
N ILE A 284 25.50 -12.80 9.77
CA ILE A 284 24.40 -13.31 10.61
C ILE A 284 24.93 -14.24 11.71
N LYS A 285 26.00 -15.00 11.46
CA LYS A 285 26.66 -15.81 12.50
C LYS A 285 27.27 -14.94 13.59
N GLU A 286 27.87 -13.80 13.25
CA GLU A 286 28.39 -12.85 14.25
C GLU A 286 27.29 -12.41 15.23
N MET A 287 26.05 -12.25 14.75
CA MET A 287 24.91 -11.90 15.61
C MET A 287 24.58 -12.97 16.67
N LEU A 288 24.93 -14.25 16.44
CA LEU A 288 24.72 -15.32 17.43
C LEU A 288 25.60 -15.18 18.67
N GLU A 289 26.68 -14.38 18.62
CA GLU A 289 27.52 -14.14 19.79
C GLU A 289 26.76 -13.42 20.90
N ASP A 290 25.83 -12.53 20.53
CA ASP A 290 25.06 -11.70 21.45
C ASP A 290 23.57 -12.09 21.54
N PHE A 291 23.03 -12.81 20.53
CA PHE A 291 21.58 -13.04 20.38
C PHE A 291 21.19 -14.49 20.04
N ASP A 292 21.53 -15.45 20.92
CA ASP A 292 21.17 -16.87 20.77
C ASP A 292 19.69 -17.20 21.06
N ASP A 293 18.90 -16.21 21.45
CA ASP A 293 17.46 -16.33 21.73
C ASP A 293 16.57 -15.79 20.60
N CYS A 294 17.15 -15.25 19.53
CA CYS A 294 16.40 -14.71 18.41
C CYS A 294 16.24 -15.71 17.27
N LYS A 295 15.03 -16.24 17.10
CA LYS A 295 14.72 -17.22 16.04
C LYS A 295 15.03 -16.76 14.61
N TRP A 296 14.94 -15.46 14.34
CA TRP A 296 15.10 -14.92 12.99
C TRP A 296 16.52 -15.11 12.45
N ILE A 297 17.52 -15.05 13.33
CA ILE A 297 18.92 -15.32 13.01
C ILE A 297 19.05 -16.77 12.51
N TYR A 298 18.52 -17.73 13.27
CA TYR A 298 18.54 -19.14 12.88
C TYR A 298 17.74 -19.42 11.60
N GLU A 299 16.57 -18.78 11.41
CA GLU A 299 15.76 -18.94 10.19
C GLU A 299 16.52 -18.46 8.95
N ALA A 300 17.19 -17.30 9.05
CA ALA A 300 18.03 -16.77 7.98
C ALA A 300 19.24 -17.66 7.69
N LEU A 301 19.96 -18.13 8.73
CA LEU A 301 21.11 -19.03 8.57
C LEU A 301 20.72 -20.34 7.88
N VAL A 302 19.60 -20.95 8.26
CA VAL A 302 19.09 -22.16 7.60
C VAL A 302 18.76 -21.88 6.14
N GLN A 303 18.00 -20.82 5.86
CA GLN A 303 17.58 -20.50 4.50
C GLN A 303 18.77 -20.25 3.58
N TYR A 304 19.67 -19.34 3.95
CA TYR A 304 20.80 -18.93 3.11
C TYR A 304 21.84 -20.04 2.98
N SER A 305 22.02 -20.85 4.02
CA SER A 305 22.89 -22.01 3.92
C SER A 305 22.34 -23.04 2.94
N ILE A 306 21.03 -23.30 2.88
CA ILE A 306 20.47 -24.22 1.88
C ILE A 306 20.79 -23.73 0.47
N GLU A 307 20.56 -22.45 0.18
CA GLU A 307 20.83 -21.84 -1.12
C GLU A 307 22.35 -21.85 -1.46
N TYR A 308 23.21 -21.55 -0.47
CA TYR A 308 24.67 -21.64 -0.61
C TYR A 308 25.16 -23.07 -0.95
N HIS A 309 24.65 -24.09 -0.26
CA HIS A 309 25.07 -25.48 -0.49
C HIS A 309 24.59 -26.00 -1.84
N GLN A 310 23.41 -25.55 -2.32
CA GLN A 310 22.95 -25.83 -3.68
C GLN A 310 23.89 -25.23 -4.72
N LEU A 311 24.44 -24.04 -4.46
CA LEU A 311 25.38 -23.40 -5.36
C LEU A 311 26.75 -24.06 -5.33
N THR A 312 27.27 -24.50 -4.18
CA THR A 312 28.66 -24.98 -4.04
C THR A 312 28.84 -26.49 -4.21
N ASP A 313 27.76 -27.26 -4.28
CA ASP A 313 27.75 -28.74 -4.21
C ASP A 313 28.38 -29.30 -2.92
N ILE A 314 28.67 -28.44 -1.94
CA ILE A 314 29.16 -28.83 -0.62
C ILE A 314 27.96 -29.29 0.19
N LYS A 315 28.08 -30.43 0.88
CA LYS A 315 26.99 -30.88 1.78
C LYS A 315 26.96 -30.04 3.05
N PRO A 316 25.77 -29.65 3.52
CA PRO A 316 25.65 -28.97 4.80
C PRO A 316 26.19 -29.84 5.95
N LYS A 317 26.97 -29.23 6.83
CA LYS A 317 27.54 -29.84 8.04
C LYS A 317 26.55 -29.78 9.21
N ASN A 318 27.01 -30.23 10.38
CA ASN A 318 26.35 -30.24 11.70
C ASN A 318 25.60 -28.94 12.06
N ASP A 319 26.00 -27.80 11.51
CA ASP A 319 25.43 -26.49 11.83
C ASP A 319 23.94 -26.39 11.43
N LEU A 320 23.51 -26.95 10.30
CA LEU A 320 22.09 -26.94 9.90
C LEU A 320 21.23 -27.74 10.88
N GLN A 321 21.71 -28.90 11.36
CA GLN A 321 20.98 -29.70 12.34
C GLN A 321 20.79 -28.92 13.64
N PHE A 322 21.87 -28.29 14.11
CA PHE A 322 21.87 -27.46 15.31
C PHE A 322 20.90 -26.28 15.17
N TRP A 323 20.98 -25.50 14.10
CA TRP A 323 20.07 -24.36 13.89
C TRP A 323 18.60 -24.78 13.77
N LEU A 324 18.31 -25.94 13.16
CA LEU A 324 16.95 -26.49 13.12
C LEU A 324 16.45 -26.95 14.50
N ASP A 325 17.34 -27.40 15.39
CA ASP A 325 16.98 -27.72 16.78
C ASP A 325 16.66 -26.44 17.56
N GLU A 326 17.48 -25.40 17.39
CA GLU A 326 17.22 -24.08 17.98
C GLU A 326 15.91 -23.47 17.47
N LEU A 327 15.59 -23.58 16.17
CA LEU A 327 14.31 -23.14 15.63
C LEU A 327 13.10 -23.89 16.22
N GLN A 328 13.23 -25.20 16.48
CA GLN A 328 12.18 -25.95 17.16
C GLN A 328 12.00 -25.50 18.61
N ARG A 329 13.09 -25.12 19.29
CA ARG A 329 13.07 -24.57 20.65
C ARG A 329 12.45 -23.16 20.69
N LEU A 330 12.86 -22.28 19.78
CA LEU A 330 12.52 -20.86 19.75
C LEU A 330 11.21 -20.54 19.02
N ASP A 331 10.72 -21.41 18.14
CA ASP A 331 9.45 -21.25 17.42
C ASP A 331 8.53 -22.47 17.55
N PRO A 332 8.10 -22.83 18.78
CA PRO A 332 7.36 -24.07 19.04
C PRO A 332 6.03 -24.17 18.27
N MET A 333 5.39 -23.03 17.98
CA MET A 333 4.17 -22.96 17.17
C MET A 333 4.37 -23.41 15.72
N ARG A 334 5.61 -23.38 15.21
CA ARG A 334 5.98 -23.85 13.86
C ARG A 334 6.92 -25.05 13.89
N SER A 335 7.02 -25.77 15.01
CA SER A 335 7.89 -26.94 15.12
C SER A 335 7.66 -27.98 14.02
N GLY A 336 6.41 -28.16 13.56
CA GLY A 336 6.09 -29.03 12.41
C GLY A 336 6.82 -28.61 11.13
N ARG A 337 6.83 -27.30 10.80
CA ARG A 337 7.56 -26.78 9.63
C ARG A 337 9.05 -27.13 9.68
N TRP A 338 9.68 -27.01 10.85
CA TRP A 338 11.11 -27.28 11.00
C TRP A 338 11.44 -28.78 10.93
N LYS A 339 10.54 -29.64 11.42
CA LYS A 339 10.66 -31.09 11.25
C LYS A 339 10.52 -31.51 9.80
N ASP A 340 9.50 -31.01 9.09
CA ASP A 340 9.29 -31.29 7.68
C ASP A 340 10.50 -30.85 6.84
N LEU A 341 11.08 -29.68 7.17
CA LEU A 341 12.30 -29.20 6.52
C LEU A 341 13.52 -30.11 6.81
N ARG A 342 13.69 -30.55 8.06
CA ARG A 342 14.76 -31.51 8.42
C ARG A 342 14.65 -32.81 7.61
N GLU A 343 13.45 -33.36 7.52
CA GLU A 343 13.17 -34.58 6.75
C GLU A 343 13.46 -34.38 5.25
N ALA A 344 13.04 -33.24 4.68
CA ALA A 344 13.29 -32.90 3.27
C ALA A 344 14.79 -32.78 2.96
N LEU A 345 15.58 -32.25 3.91
CA LEU A 345 17.03 -32.11 3.79
C LEU A 345 17.80 -33.40 4.12
N LYS A 346 17.11 -34.45 4.61
CA LYS A 346 17.69 -35.73 5.04
C LYS A 346 18.75 -35.57 6.14
N LEU A 347 18.46 -34.69 7.10
CA LEU A 347 19.34 -34.34 8.23
C LEU A 347 18.96 -35.03 9.53
#